data_AF-L7F9G2-F1
#
_entry.id   AF-L7F9G2-F1
#
_cell.length_a   1.000
_cell.length_b   1.000
_cell.length_c   1.000
_cell.angle_alpha   90.00
_cell.angle_beta   90.00
_cell.angle_gamma   90.00
#
_symmetry.space_group_name_H-M   'P 1'
#
loop_
_entity.id
_entity.type
_entity.pdbx_description
1 polymer ?
#
loop_
_entity_poly.entity_id
_entity_poly.type
_entity_poly.pdbx_seq_one_letter_code
_entity_poly.pdbx_strand_id
1 'polypeptide(L)'
;MSKRLRALPDGFDEFRTDGRRRCWARSKKTHGQCGGMALTGQNICFFHGGNAPQSLKAGEQRVAEEKARALVATYGRKIETTATEALLDEVQWTAGHVAWLRERVQEIESDAVVATSDREHPLVWGVTREKSGGEDRGTTEEAAPNIWLKLYQQERTHLVRVCAEAIKAGIEERRVRLAESQGALVAQAIRAILADLNLTGAQQQLVSEVVPRHLRALASA
;
A
#
# COMPACT_ATOMS: atom_id res chain seq x y z
N MET A 1 -29.90 -5.32 -4.54
CA MET A 1 -30.76 -4.31 -3.86
C MET A 1 -30.37 -4.26 -2.39
N SER A 2 -29.58 -3.27 -1.97
CA SER A 2 -29.29 -3.05 -0.55
C SER A 2 -30.62 -2.76 0.15
N LYS A 3 -31.02 -3.61 1.10
CA LYS A 3 -32.21 -3.36 1.93
C LYS A 3 -31.97 -2.03 2.63
N ARG A 4 -32.71 -0.99 2.23
CA ARG A 4 -32.60 0.35 2.83
C ARG A 4 -32.60 0.21 4.34
N LEU A 5 -31.58 0.77 4.98
CA LEU A 5 -31.56 0.92 6.44
C LEU A 5 -32.90 1.51 6.85
N ARG A 6 -33.58 0.84 7.78
CA ARG A 6 -34.75 1.43 8.43
C ARG A 6 -34.29 2.79 8.99
N ALA A 7 -35.06 3.85 8.80
CA ALA A 7 -34.76 5.13 9.43
C ALA A 7 -34.80 4.98 10.96
N LEU A 8 -33.99 5.76 11.66
CA LEU A 8 -34.05 5.86 13.13
C LEU A 8 -35.48 6.28 13.51
N PRO A 9 -36.17 5.54 14.40
CA PRO A 9 -37.51 5.94 14.82
C PRO A 9 -37.50 7.27 15.59
N ASP A 10 -38.53 8.10 15.42
CA ASP A 10 -38.61 9.39 16.11
C ASP A 10 -38.57 9.23 17.63
N GLY A 11 -37.79 10.09 18.29
CA GLY A 11 -37.57 10.07 19.74
C GLY A 11 -36.66 8.94 20.24
N PHE A 12 -35.90 8.29 19.35
CA PHE A 12 -34.86 7.32 19.73
C PHE A 12 -33.48 7.95 19.63
N ASP A 13 -32.61 7.60 20.57
CA ASP A 13 -31.20 7.93 20.52
C ASP A 13 -30.48 6.90 19.65
N GLU A 14 -29.71 7.35 18.66
CA GLU A 14 -28.92 6.45 17.81
C GLU A 14 -27.79 5.78 18.60
N PHE A 15 -27.23 6.49 19.58
CA PHE A 15 -26.08 6.08 20.36
C PHE A 15 -26.38 6.05 21.86
N ARG A 16 -25.66 5.20 22.58
CA ARG A 16 -25.59 5.20 24.04
C ARG A 16 -24.59 6.27 24.51
N THR A 17 -24.60 6.54 25.81
CA THR A 17 -23.63 7.44 26.45
C THR A 17 -22.17 6.98 26.32
N ASP A 18 -21.94 5.69 26.08
CA ASP A 18 -20.62 5.08 25.82
C ASP A 18 -20.19 5.17 24.34
N GLY A 19 -20.94 5.87 23.49
CA GLY A 19 -20.66 6.05 22.07
C GLY A 19 -21.00 4.84 21.19
N ARG A 20 -21.43 3.71 21.76
CA ARG A 20 -21.84 2.54 20.96
C ARG A 20 -23.28 2.70 20.46
N ARG A 21 -23.58 2.15 19.28
CA ARG A 21 -24.93 2.17 18.72
C ARG A 21 -25.93 1.57 19.71
N ARG A 22 -27.05 2.26 19.92
CA ARG A 22 -28.12 1.83 20.82
C ARG A 22 -29.13 0.96 20.07
N CYS A 23 -29.75 0.03 20.79
CA CYS A 23 -30.85 -0.76 20.26
C CYS A 23 -32.08 0.13 19.97
N TRP A 24 -32.65 -0.01 18.78
CA TRP A 24 -33.84 0.73 18.34
C TRP A 24 -35.16 0.00 18.64
N ALA A 25 -35.12 -1.08 19.42
CA ALA A 25 -36.33 -1.74 19.90
C ALA A 25 -36.87 -1.03 21.16
N ARG A 26 -38.18 -1.11 21.39
CA ARG A 26 -38.79 -0.69 22.65
C ARG A 26 -38.66 -1.80 23.70
N SER A 27 -38.29 -1.43 24.92
CA SER A 27 -38.29 -2.33 26.07
C SER A 27 -39.72 -2.63 26.50
N LYS A 28 -40.06 -3.91 26.66
CA LYS A 28 -41.37 -4.32 27.20
C LYS A 28 -41.59 -3.90 28.65
N LYS A 29 -40.52 -3.71 29.43
CA LYS A 29 -40.57 -3.39 30.87
C LYS A 29 -40.75 -1.89 31.14
N THR A 30 -40.11 -1.04 30.33
CA THR A 30 -40.05 0.40 30.57
C THR A 30 -40.84 1.20 29.53
N HIS A 31 -41.37 0.55 28.50
CA HIS A 31 -42.06 1.13 27.34
C HIS A 31 -41.28 2.17 26.51
N GLY A 32 -40.11 2.60 26.99
CA GLY A 32 -39.13 3.43 26.28
C GLY A 32 -38.15 2.62 25.42
N GLN A 33 -37.25 3.33 24.74
CA GLN A 33 -36.18 2.72 23.94
C GLN A 33 -35.31 1.80 24.80
N CYS A 34 -35.02 0.61 24.29
CA CYS A 34 -34.12 -0.35 24.91
C CYS A 34 -32.77 0.32 25.23
N GLY A 35 -32.31 0.16 26.47
CA GLY A 35 -31.00 0.64 26.87
C GLY A 35 -29.87 -0.13 26.20
N GLY A 36 -30.07 -1.40 25.80
CA GLY A 36 -29.01 -2.29 25.33
C GLY A 36 -28.26 -1.81 24.08
N MET A 37 -27.00 -2.23 23.96
CA MET A 37 -26.14 -1.98 22.81
C MET A 37 -26.62 -2.80 21.60
N ALA A 38 -26.71 -2.17 20.43
CA ALA A 38 -26.94 -2.88 19.18
C ALA A 38 -25.72 -3.74 18.83
N LEU A 39 -25.94 -4.94 18.25
CA LEU A 39 -24.84 -5.75 17.76
C LEU A 39 -24.15 -5.07 16.58
N THR A 40 -22.87 -5.40 16.35
CA THR A 40 -22.04 -4.79 15.32
C THR A 40 -22.70 -4.86 13.94
N GLY A 41 -22.74 -3.72 13.27
CA GLY A 41 -23.41 -3.59 11.98
C GLY A 41 -24.92 -3.79 12.05
N GLN A 42 -25.59 -3.68 13.22
CA GLN A 42 -27.03 -3.83 13.40
C GLN A 42 -27.64 -2.64 14.17
N ASN A 43 -28.99 -2.60 14.22
CA ASN A 43 -29.75 -1.56 14.93
C ASN A 43 -30.47 -2.10 16.19
N ILE A 44 -30.22 -3.37 16.54
CA ILE A 44 -30.91 -4.08 17.62
C ILE A 44 -29.90 -4.88 18.45
N CYS A 45 -30.19 -5.03 19.74
CA CYS A 45 -29.37 -5.80 20.65
C CYS A 45 -29.63 -7.30 20.52
N PHE A 46 -28.76 -8.09 21.16
CA PHE A 46 -28.86 -9.54 21.27
C PHE A 46 -30.29 -10.01 21.63
N PHE A 47 -30.89 -9.41 22.67
CA PHE A 47 -32.20 -9.80 23.19
C PHE A 47 -33.40 -9.32 22.34
N HIS A 48 -33.20 -8.35 21.46
CA HIS A 48 -34.25 -7.83 20.58
C HIS A 48 -34.07 -8.31 19.13
N GLY A 49 -33.56 -9.54 18.96
CA GLY A 49 -33.46 -10.22 17.67
C GLY A 49 -32.12 -10.07 16.95
N GLY A 50 -31.12 -9.47 17.59
CA GLY A 50 -29.79 -9.30 16.99
C GLY A 50 -29.04 -10.61 16.77
N ASN A 51 -29.30 -11.62 17.61
CA ASN A 51 -28.65 -12.94 17.52
C ASN A 51 -29.29 -13.88 16.49
N ALA A 52 -30.35 -13.45 15.79
CA ALA A 52 -30.96 -14.29 14.76
C ALA A 52 -29.98 -14.46 13.58
N PRO A 53 -29.85 -15.66 12.97
CA PRO A 53 -28.88 -15.92 11.90
C PRO A 53 -28.95 -14.92 10.73
N GLN A 54 -30.18 -14.53 10.35
CA GLN A 54 -30.42 -13.52 9.31
C GLN A 54 -29.96 -12.12 9.71
N SER A 55 -30.06 -11.76 10.99
CA SER A 55 -29.62 -10.46 11.52
C SER A 55 -28.10 -10.38 11.58
N LEU A 56 -27.44 -11.48 12.00
CA LEU A 56 -25.98 -11.61 11.99
C LEU A 56 -25.42 -11.50 10.58
N LYS A 57 -25.92 -12.31 9.63
CA LYS A 57 -25.51 -12.27 8.22
C LYS A 57 -25.70 -10.89 7.60
N ALA A 58 -26.84 -10.24 7.86
CA ALA A 58 -27.08 -8.89 7.38
C ALA A 58 -26.19 -7.84 8.07
N GLY A 59 -25.79 -8.08 9.32
CA GLY A 59 -24.83 -7.24 10.05
C GLY A 59 -23.42 -7.35 9.46
N GLU A 60 -22.94 -8.58 9.24
CA GLU A 60 -21.66 -8.86 8.58
C GLU A 60 -21.60 -8.24 7.18
N GLN A 61 -22.66 -8.39 6.39
CA GLN A 61 -22.76 -7.78 5.07
C GLN A 61 -22.64 -6.26 5.14
N ARG A 62 -23.29 -5.60 6.11
CA ARG A 62 -23.19 -4.14 6.26
C ARG A 62 -21.81 -3.69 6.69
N VAL A 63 -21.17 -4.42 7.61
CA VAL A 63 -19.77 -4.15 7.99
C VAL A 63 -18.85 -4.32 6.78
N ALA A 64 -19.04 -5.37 5.98
CA ALA A 64 -18.28 -5.60 4.77
C ALA A 64 -18.52 -4.49 3.73
N GLU A 65 -19.77 -4.08 3.51
CA GLU A 65 -20.13 -2.97 2.62
C GLU A 65 -19.56 -1.63 3.09
N GLU A 66 -19.55 -1.37 4.40
CA GLU A 66 -18.97 -0.16 4.99
C GLU A 66 -17.46 -0.14 4.81
N LYS A 67 -16.77 -1.25 5.12
CA LYS A 67 -15.33 -1.41 4.85
C LYS A 67 -15.02 -1.25 3.37
N ALA A 68 -15.79 -1.91 2.50
CA ALA A 68 -15.62 -1.80 1.05
C ALA A 68 -15.84 -0.37 0.57
N ARG A 69 -16.85 0.34 1.08
CA ARG A 69 -17.10 1.75 0.74
C ARG A 69 -15.96 2.65 1.16
N ALA A 70 -15.40 2.43 2.36
CA ALA A 70 -14.24 3.17 2.83
C ALA A 70 -13.00 2.92 1.95
N LEU A 71 -12.78 1.68 1.51
CA LEU A 71 -11.67 1.31 0.61
C LEU A 71 -11.89 1.80 -0.83
N VAL A 72 -13.11 1.75 -1.34
CA VAL A 72 -13.45 2.21 -2.70
C VAL A 72 -13.33 3.73 -2.83
N ALA A 73 -13.48 4.48 -1.73
CA ALA A 73 -13.28 5.93 -1.74
C ALA A 73 -11.88 6.35 -2.24
N THR A 74 -10.87 5.50 -2.08
CA THR A 74 -9.52 5.73 -2.60
C THR A 74 -9.25 5.01 -3.93
N TYR A 75 -10.02 3.98 -4.26
CA TYR A 75 -9.87 3.22 -5.49
C TYR A 75 -10.25 4.07 -6.71
N GLY A 76 -9.29 4.25 -7.64
CA GLY A 76 -9.48 5.07 -8.83
C GLY A 76 -9.38 6.58 -8.58
N ARG A 77 -8.94 7.01 -7.39
CA ARG A 77 -8.64 8.42 -7.12
C ARG A 77 -7.57 8.91 -8.10
N LYS A 78 -7.83 10.04 -8.77
CA LYS A 78 -6.83 10.69 -9.63
C LYS A 78 -5.62 11.11 -8.78
N ILE A 79 -4.44 10.74 -9.24
CA ILE A 79 -3.15 11.19 -8.73
C ILE A 79 -2.57 12.12 -9.77
N GLU A 80 -2.17 13.33 -9.37
CA GLU A 80 -1.44 14.23 -10.26
C GLU A 80 0.01 13.73 -10.35
N THR A 81 0.38 13.20 -11.50
CA THR A 81 1.72 12.69 -11.80
C THR A 81 1.92 12.67 -13.31
N THR A 82 3.17 12.61 -13.77
CA THR A 82 3.49 12.36 -15.16
C THR A 82 3.73 10.87 -15.42
N ALA A 83 3.64 10.44 -16.69
CA ALA A 83 3.97 9.05 -17.04
C ALA A 83 5.41 8.68 -16.69
N THR A 84 6.34 9.64 -16.77
CA THR A 84 7.75 9.46 -16.39
C THR A 84 7.90 9.20 -14.90
N GLU A 85 7.29 10.04 -14.06
CA GLU A 85 7.33 9.89 -12.60
C GLU A 85 6.67 8.59 -12.17
N ALA A 86 5.46 8.30 -12.66
CA ALA A 86 4.75 7.07 -12.34
C ALA A 86 5.55 5.81 -12.73
N LEU A 87 6.22 5.81 -13.89
CA LEU A 87 7.03 4.68 -14.32
C LEU A 87 8.31 4.52 -13.50
N LEU A 88 8.95 5.62 -13.10
CA LEU A 88 10.11 5.59 -12.20
C LEU A 88 9.73 5.12 -10.80
N ASP A 89 8.60 5.60 -10.27
CA ASP A 89 8.06 5.16 -9.00
C ASP A 89 7.79 3.65 -9.05
N GLU A 90 7.14 3.15 -10.10
CA GLU A 90 6.86 1.72 -10.27
C GLU A 90 8.14 0.88 -10.29
N VAL A 91 9.20 1.35 -10.95
CA VAL A 91 10.52 0.70 -10.91
C VAL A 91 11.05 0.61 -9.48
N GLN A 92 10.95 1.70 -8.70
CA GLN A 92 11.43 1.75 -7.32
C GLN A 92 10.60 0.86 -6.39
N TRP A 93 9.27 0.93 -6.48
CA TRP A 93 8.35 0.08 -5.71
C TRP A 93 8.60 -1.40 -5.97
N THR A 94 8.66 -1.78 -7.25
CA THR A 94 8.89 -3.17 -7.65
C THR A 94 10.28 -3.65 -7.23
N ALA A 95 11.31 -2.79 -7.28
CA ALA A 95 12.63 -3.12 -6.77
C ALA A 95 12.62 -3.40 -5.26
N GLY A 96 11.89 -2.59 -4.49
CA GLY A 96 11.66 -2.80 -3.06
C GLY A 96 10.91 -4.10 -2.78
N HIS A 97 9.84 -4.40 -3.52
CA HIS A 97 9.10 -5.66 -3.39
C HIS A 97 10.00 -6.88 -3.65
N VAL A 98 10.82 -6.82 -4.71
CA VAL A 98 11.77 -7.89 -5.04
C VAL A 98 12.81 -8.09 -3.95
N ALA A 99 13.34 -7.01 -3.37
CA ALA A 99 14.29 -7.08 -2.26
C ALA A 99 13.67 -7.75 -1.03
N TRP A 100 12.49 -7.29 -0.62
CA TRP A 100 11.77 -7.84 0.53
C TRP A 100 11.35 -9.31 0.32
N LEU A 101 10.83 -9.65 -0.87
CA LEU A 101 10.45 -11.04 -1.19
C LEU A 101 11.66 -11.97 -1.23
N ARG A 102 12.82 -11.46 -1.67
CA ARG A 102 14.08 -12.23 -1.63
C ARG A 102 14.44 -12.58 -0.19
N GLU A 103 14.41 -11.63 0.72
CA GLU A 103 14.70 -11.86 2.15
C GLU A 103 13.77 -12.93 2.72
N ARG A 104 12.46 -12.83 2.44
CA ARG A 104 11.48 -13.84 2.89
C ARG A 104 11.77 -15.24 2.34
N VAL A 105 12.15 -15.35 1.06
CA VAL A 105 12.49 -16.64 0.45
C VAL A 105 13.78 -17.20 1.07
N GLN A 106 14.78 -16.35 1.32
CA GLN A 106 16.05 -16.73 1.95
C GLN A 106 15.89 -17.18 3.41
N GLU A 107 14.99 -16.55 4.17
CA GLU A 107 14.61 -17.00 5.52
C GLU A 107 14.09 -18.45 5.47
N ILE A 108 13.13 -18.74 4.57
CA ILE A 108 12.54 -20.07 4.42
C ILE A 108 13.58 -21.10 3.96
N GLU A 109 14.45 -20.73 3.03
CA GLU A 109 15.55 -21.58 2.56
C GLU A 109 16.54 -21.88 3.70
N SER A 110 16.90 -20.88 4.50
CA SER A 110 17.82 -21.05 5.62
C SER A 110 17.25 -21.98 6.70
N ASP A 111 15.96 -21.82 7.04
CA ASP A 111 15.27 -22.69 8.00
C ASP A 111 15.16 -24.14 7.50
N ALA A 112 15.01 -24.33 6.19
CA ALA A 112 14.87 -25.64 5.56
C ALA A 112 16.16 -26.46 5.54
N VAL A 113 17.29 -25.79 5.29
CA VAL A 113 18.64 -26.41 5.26
C VAL A 113 18.99 -27.06 6.61
N VAL A 114 18.41 -26.56 7.71
CA VAL A 114 18.61 -27.10 9.06
C VAL A 114 17.77 -28.36 9.32
N ALA A 115 16.72 -28.62 8.53
CA ALA A 115 15.65 -29.53 8.94
C ALA A 115 15.29 -30.69 7.99
N THR A 116 15.63 -30.67 6.68
CA THR A 116 15.00 -31.61 5.71
C THR A 116 15.90 -32.10 4.57
N SER A 117 15.51 -33.21 3.92
CA SER A 117 16.07 -33.67 2.64
C SER A 117 15.46 -32.90 1.46
N ASP A 118 16.15 -32.81 0.31
CA ASP A 118 15.73 -32.04 -0.89
C ASP A 118 14.28 -32.28 -1.35
N ARG A 119 13.67 -33.42 -1.01
CA ARG A 119 12.30 -33.79 -1.40
C ARG A 119 11.20 -33.11 -0.58
N GLU A 120 11.50 -32.62 0.62
CA GLU A 120 10.52 -32.05 1.55
C GLU A 120 10.77 -30.55 1.81
N HIS A 121 11.53 -29.90 0.92
CA HIS A 121 11.94 -28.52 1.11
C HIS A 121 10.71 -27.56 1.12
N PRO A 122 10.53 -26.71 2.15
CA PRO A 122 9.37 -25.81 2.35
C PRO A 122 9.06 -24.82 1.20
N LEU A 123 10.02 -24.62 0.29
CA LEU A 123 9.83 -23.83 -0.92
C LEU A 123 9.07 -24.57 -2.02
N VAL A 124 9.07 -25.91 -2.01
CA VAL A 124 8.50 -26.76 -3.06
C VAL A 124 7.51 -27.81 -2.53
N TRP A 125 7.44 -28.00 -1.21
CA TRP A 125 6.54 -28.93 -0.53
C TRP A 125 5.79 -28.23 0.61
N GLY A 126 4.49 -28.50 0.78
CA GLY A 126 3.71 -27.98 1.91
C GLY A 126 2.22 -28.32 1.90
N VAL A 127 1.53 -27.93 2.97
CA VAL A 127 0.08 -28.14 3.15
C VAL A 127 -0.69 -27.28 2.14
N THR A 128 -1.48 -27.92 1.28
CA THR A 128 -2.32 -27.22 0.29
C THR A 128 -3.79 -27.18 0.67
N ARG A 129 -4.23 -28.07 1.57
CA ARG A 129 -5.61 -28.10 2.06
C ARG A 129 -5.69 -28.66 3.47
N GLU A 130 -6.48 -28.00 4.32
CA GLU A 130 -6.86 -28.50 5.64
C GLU A 130 -8.38 -28.63 5.71
N LYS A 131 -8.87 -29.83 6.02
CA LYS A 131 -10.31 -30.11 6.21
C LYS A 131 -10.58 -30.44 7.68
N SER A 132 -11.30 -29.55 8.36
CA SER A 132 -11.63 -29.66 9.79
C SER A 132 -12.96 -30.37 10.11
N GLY A 133 -13.71 -30.86 9.11
CA GLY A 133 -15.01 -31.54 9.33
C GLY A 133 -15.40 -32.56 8.26
N GLY A 134 -16.17 -33.58 8.66
CA GLY A 134 -16.57 -34.74 7.86
C GLY A 134 -15.79 -36.02 8.24
N GLU A 135 -16.16 -37.18 7.67
CA GLU A 135 -15.41 -38.43 7.82
C GLU A 135 -14.01 -38.33 7.18
N ASP A 136 -13.86 -37.58 6.08
CA ASP A 136 -12.60 -37.31 5.38
C ASP A 136 -11.81 -36.12 5.98
N ARG A 137 -11.72 -36.04 7.30
CA ARG A 137 -10.93 -35.01 7.99
C ARG A 137 -9.43 -35.30 7.86
N GLY A 138 -8.62 -34.26 7.60
CA GLY A 138 -7.17 -34.41 7.46
C GLY A 138 -6.51 -33.26 6.72
N THR A 139 -5.18 -33.31 6.70
CA THR A 139 -4.30 -32.36 6.02
C THR A 139 -3.80 -33.01 4.73
N THR A 140 -3.91 -32.30 3.61
CA THR A 140 -3.33 -32.72 2.33
C THR A 140 -2.07 -31.89 2.07
N GLU A 141 -0.94 -32.57 1.90
CA GLU A 141 0.33 -31.99 1.51
C GLU A 141 0.63 -32.35 0.05
N GLU A 142 1.09 -31.38 -0.73
CA GLU A 142 1.41 -31.58 -2.13
C GLU A 142 2.71 -30.83 -2.48
N ALA A 143 3.39 -31.31 -3.53
CA ALA A 143 4.48 -30.58 -4.16
C ALA A 143 3.92 -29.35 -4.90
N ALA A 144 3.97 -28.19 -4.26
CA ALA A 144 3.57 -26.92 -4.85
C ALA A 144 4.57 -25.83 -4.47
N PRO A 145 4.98 -24.94 -5.39
CA PRO A 145 5.86 -23.84 -5.05
C PRO A 145 5.20 -22.95 -4.00
N ASN A 146 5.96 -22.63 -2.96
CA ASN A 146 5.56 -21.77 -1.87
C ASN A 146 5.06 -20.42 -2.43
N ILE A 147 4.03 -19.86 -1.80
CA ILE A 147 3.42 -18.60 -2.25
C ILE A 147 4.45 -17.46 -2.32
N TRP A 148 5.40 -17.40 -1.38
CA TRP A 148 6.47 -16.41 -1.38
C TRP A 148 7.41 -16.56 -2.57
N LEU A 149 7.76 -17.79 -2.93
CA LEU A 149 8.57 -18.07 -4.12
C LEU A 149 7.83 -17.70 -5.40
N LYS A 150 6.51 -17.95 -5.47
CA LYS A 150 5.67 -17.55 -6.61
C LYS A 150 5.61 -16.04 -6.76
N LEU A 151 5.29 -15.32 -5.67
CA LEU A 151 5.24 -13.85 -5.67
C LEU A 151 6.61 -13.26 -6.04
N TYR A 152 7.70 -13.83 -5.50
CA TYR A 152 9.06 -13.39 -5.83
C TYR A 152 9.38 -13.52 -7.32
N GLN A 153 9.03 -14.65 -7.95
CA GLN A 153 9.25 -14.83 -9.38
C GLN A 153 8.38 -13.90 -10.23
N GLN A 154 7.13 -13.65 -9.81
CA GLN A 154 6.22 -12.72 -10.48
C GLN A 154 6.77 -11.29 -10.43
N GLU A 155 7.12 -10.79 -9.23
CA GLU A 155 7.67 -9.44 -9.06
C GLU A 155 9.02 -9.27 -9.76
N ARG A 156 9.88 -10.29 -9.79
CA ARG A 156 11.14 -10.24 -10.57
C ARG A 156 10.89 -10.09 -12.06
N THR A 157 9.91 -10.80 -12.59
CA THR A 157 9.53 -10.71 -14.01
C THR A 157 8.96 -9.32 -14.31
N HIS A 158 8.11 -8.81 -13.41
CA HIS A 158 7.55 -7.47 -13.50
C HIS A 158 8.65 -6.40 -13.46
N LEU A 159 9.61 -6.49 -12.53
CA LEU A 159 10.74 -5.55 -12.41
C LEU A 159 11.53 -5.43 -13.71
N VAL A 160 11.91 -6.57 -14.30
CA VAL A 160 12.65 -6.59 -15.57
C VAL A 160 11.85 -5.89 -16.66
N ARG A 161 10.53 -6.13 -16.72
CA ARG A 161 9.65 -5.50 -17.68
C ARG A 161 9.57 -3.98 -17.48
N VAL A 162 9.28 -3.49 -16.27
CA VAL A 162 9.16 -2.05 -16.03
C VAL A 162 10.49 -1.31 -16.22
N CYS A 163 11.62 -1.91 -15.83
CA CYS A 163 12.95 -1.38 -16.14
C CYS A 163 13.19 -1.27 -17.65
N ALA A 164 12.82 -2.30 -18.42
CA ALA A 164 12.95 -2.27 -19.86
C ALA A 164 12.09 -1.16 -20.49
N GLU A 165 10.86 -0.97 -20.01
CA GLU A 165 9.99 0.12 -20.48
C GLU A 165 10.54 1.50 -20.09
N ALA A 166 11.11 1.66 -18.90
CA ALA A 166 11.74 2.91 -18.47
C ALA A 166 12.95 3.29 -19.35
N ILE A 167 13.79 2.31 -19.69
CA ILE A 167 14.93 2.49 -20.60
C ILE A 167 14.42 2.84 -22.01
N LYS A 168 13.45 2.10 -22.55
CA LYS A 168 12.86 2.39 -23.87
C LYS A 168 12.22 3.77 -23.95
N ALA A 169 11.61 4.25 -22.87
CA ALA A 169 11.03 5.58 -22.79
C ALA A 169 12.10 6.70 -22.77
N GLY A 170 13.38 6.36 -22.67
CA GLY A 170 14.50 7.30 -22.68
C GLY A 170 14.53 8.20 -21.45
N ILE A 171 14.03 7.70 -20.31
CA ILE A 171 13.83 8.51 -19.11
C ILE A 171 15.17 8.98 -18.55
N GLU A 172 16.14 8.08 -18.42
CA GLU A 172 17.45 8.41 -17.85
C GLU A 172 18.23 9.36 -18.75
N GLU A 173 18.21 9.15 -20.07
CA GLU A 173 18.83 10.04 -21.04
C GLU A 173 18.22 11.44 -20.99
N ARG A 174 16.90 11.54 -20.83
CA ARG A 174 16.21 12.83 -20.69
C ARG A 174 16.55 13.52 -19.37
N ARG A 175 16.66 12.78 -18.27
CA ARG A 175 17.05 13.32 -16.95
C ARG A 175 18.47 13.88 -16.97
N VAL A 176 19.42 13.12 -17.53
CA VAL A 176 20.80 13.58 -17.70
C VAL A 176 20.85 14.82 -18.59
N ARG A 177 20.16 14.80 -19.74
CA ARG A 177 20.12 15.96 -20.65
C ARG A 177 19.52 17.20 -19.98
N LEU A 178 18.46 17.04 -19.19
CA LEU A 178 17.87 18.15 -18.42
C LEU A 178 18.87 18.70 -17.41
N ALA A 179 19.52 17.84 -16.63
CA ALA A 179 20.54 18.25 -15.66
C ALA A 179 21.72 18.98 -16.34
N GLU A 180 22.21 18.47 -17.47
CA GLU A 180 23.26 19.11 -18.26
C GLU A 180 22.82 20.48 -18.79
N SER A 181 21.60 20.58 -19.35
CA SER A 181 21.06 21.84 -19.86
C SER A 181 20.90 22.88 -18.76
N GLN A 182 20.44 22.48 -17.58
CA GLN A 182 20.33 23.35 -16.40
C GLN A 182 21.71 23.80 -15.93
N GLY A 183 22.69 22.89 -15.87
CA GLY A 183 24.08 23.24 -15.55
C GLY A 183 24.67 24.26 -16.53
N ALA A 184 24.38 24.10 -17.82
CA ALA A 184 24.82 25.05 -18.86
C ALA A 184 24.19 26.44 -18.66
N LEU A 185 22.89 26.52 -18.34
CA LEU A 185 22.19 27.77 -18.06
C LEU A 185 22.76 28.49 -16.83
N VAL A 186 23.00 27.75 -15.74
CA VAL A 186 23.63 28.31 -14.52
C VAL A 186 25.02 28.85 -14.83
N ALA A 187 25.84 28.09 -15.56
CA ALA A 187 27.17 28.53 -15.96
C ALA A 187 27.13 29.79 -16.87
N GLN A 188 26.14 29.87 -17.77
CA GLN A 188 25.94 31.04 -18.62
C GLN A 188 25.54 32.28 -17.80
N ALA A 189 24.62 32.13 -16.85
CA ALA A 189 24.21 33.20 -15.96
C ALA A 189 25.39 33.73 -15.12
N ILE A 190 26.20 32.83 -14.56
CA ILE A 190 27.41 33.21 -13.80
C ILE A 190 28.38 33.99 -14.70
N ARG A 191 28.65 33.52 -15.93
CA ARG A 191 29.53 34.22 -16.87
C ARG A 191 29.02 35.63 -17.22
N ALA A 192 27.72 35.78 -17.45
CA ALA A 192 27.11 37.08 -17.73
C ALA A 192 27.25 38.04 -16.53
N ILE A 193 26.92 37.57 -15.33
CA ILE A 193 27.08 38.36 -14.10
C ILE A 193 28.53 38.82 -13.91
N LEU A 194 29.49 37.91 -14.06
CA LEU A 194 30.92 38.25 -13.90
C LEU A 194 31.41 39.21 -14.98
N ALA A 195 30.87 39.15 -16.20
CA ALA A 195 31.19 40.09 -17.27
C ALA A 195 30.66 41.50 -16.94
N ASP A 196 29.43 41.62 -16.43
CA ASP A 196 28.81 42.90 -16.07
C ASP A 196 29.51 43.59 -14.87
N LEU A 197 30.13 42.81 -13.99
CA LEU A 197 30.83 43.30 -12.80
C LEU A 197 32.19 43.97 -13.09
N ASN A 198 32.66 44.00 -14.35
CA ASN A 198 33.89 44.68 -14.76
C ASN A 198 35.11 44.36 -13.86
N LEU A 199 35.36 43.07 -13.65
CA LEU A 199 36.42 42.60 -12.76
C LEU A 199 37.81 43.07 -13.23
N THR A 200 38.68 43.40 -12.28
CA THR A 200 40.11 43.63 -12.56
C THR A 200 40.80 42.34 -13.00
N GLY A 201 41.93 42.44 -13.70
CA GLY A 201 42.69 41.26 -14.14
C GLY A 201 43.07 40.31 -13.01
N ALA A 202 43.39 40.84 -11.83
CA ALA A 202 43.68 40.04 -10.63
C ALA A 202 42.41 39.33 -10.09
N GLN A 203 41.24 39.99 -10.10
CA GLN A 203 39.97 39.37 -9.69
C GLN A 203 39.52 38.30 -10.69
N GLN A 204 39.73 38.52 -11.99
CA GLN A 204 39.38 37.56 -13.03
C GLN A 204 40.13 36.23 -12.88
N GLN A 205 41.40 36.27 -12.46
CA GLN A 205 42.20 35.07 -12.21
C GLN A 205 41.65 34.22 -11.04
N LEU A 206 41.01 34.84 -10.05
CA LEU A 206 40.42 34.13 -8.91
C LEU A 206 39.10 33.43 -9.27
N VAL A 207 38.43 33.81 -10.37
CA VAL A 207 37.12 33.27 -10.77
C VAL A 207 37.16 31.75 -10.95
N SER A 208 38.20 31.22 -11.61
CA SER A 208 38.33 29.77 -11.87
C SER A 208 38.55 28.93 -10.62
N GLU A 209 38.93 29.55 -9.50
CA GLU A 209 39.07 28.88 -8.21
C GLU A 209 37.82 29.05 -7.35
N VAL A 210 37.34 30.29 -7.22
CA VAL A 210 36.24 30.67 -6.31
C VAL A 210 34.92 30.07 -6.76
N VAL A 211 34.57 30.19 -8.05
CA VAL A 211 33.26 29.73 -8.56
C VAL A 211 33.11 28.21 -8.40
N PRO A 212 34.04 27.37 -8.87
CA PRO A 212 33.92 25.92 -8.68
C PRO A 212 33.93 25.49 -7.22
N ARG A 213 34.69 26.17 -6.34
CA ARG A 213 34.70 25.88 -4.90
C ARG A 213 33.30 26.02 -4.30
N HIS A 214 32.59 27.11 -4.62
CA HIS A 214 31.23 27.34 -4.12
C HIS A 214 30.20 26.41 -4.78
N LEU A 215 30.31 26.14 -6.08
CA LEU A 215 29.40 25.21 -6.76
C LEU A 215 29.52 23.77 -6.24
N ARG A 216 30.75 23.29 -5.94
CA ARG A 216 30.94 21.98 -5.31
C ARG A 216 30.39 21.93 -3.90
N ALA A 217 30.55 22.99 -3.12
CA ALA A 217 30.00 23.06 -1.76
C ALA A 217 28.47 22.93 -1.75
N LEU A 218 27.77 23.43 -2.78
CA LEU A 218 26.32 23.25 -2.95
C LEU A 218 25.94 21.81 -3.33
N ALA A 219 26.79 21.08 -4.04
CA ALA A 219 26.51 19.71 -4.49
C ALA A 219 26.73 18.64 -3.40
N SER A 220 27.49 18.97 -2.36
CA SER A 220 27.76 18.10 -1.21
C SER A 220 27.03 18.51 0.08
N ALA A 221 26.12 19.47 -0.01
CA ALA A 221 25.18 19.85 1.05
C ALA A 221 23.84 19.12 0.85
#